data_AF-A0A6M3JAG2-F1
#
_entry.id   AF-A0A6M3JAG2-F1
#
_cell.length_a   1.000
_cell.length_b   1.000
_cell.length_c   1.000
_cell.angle_alpha   90.00
_cell.angle_beta   90.00
_cell.angle_gamma   90.00
#
_symmetry.space_group_name_H-M   'P 1'
#
loop_
_entity.id
_entity.type
_entity.pdbx_description
1 polymer ?
#
loop_
_entity_poly.entity_id
_entity_poly.type
_entity_poly.pdbx_seq_one_letter_code
_entity_poly.pdbx_strand_id
1 'polypeptide(L)'
;MKVEIKNRFTGSIIISGDYDSIKDCLEKNRGADLRDANLRGADLRDANLRGADLGYADLGGANLRGADLGRADLRDAYLGGADLRDANLRGAYLGDANLRGAYLRGAEGYVNSHEVFQEIVRRQSVSVFSEAEWSAIAQITIHRLCWDSIKKRFPAVMFHIFEILALAGFDEWLEYWSKIK
;
A
#
# COMPACT_ATOMS: atom_id res chain seq x y z
N MET A 1 21.85 -21.58 0.10
CA MET A 1 22.16 -20.60 -0.95
C MET A 1 22.38 -19.26 -0.27
N LYS A 2 23.46 -18.54 -0.59
CA LYS A 2 23.70 -17.20 -0.03
C LYS A 2 22.73 -16.22 -0.67
N VAL A 3 22.01 -15.46 0.14
CA VAL A 3 21.09 -14.39 -0.26
C VAL A 3 21.71 -13.07 0.19
N GLU A 4 21.58 -12.04 -0.64
CA GLU A 4 22.08 -10.69 -0.36
C GLU A 4 20.97 -9.69 -0.67
N ILE A 5 20.56 -8.92 0.33
CA ILE A 5 19.73 -7.73 0.16
C ILE A 5 20.67 -6.56 -0.03
N LYS A 6 20.53 -5.85 -1.16
CA LYS A 6 21.42 -4.76 -1.55
C LYS A 6 20.70 -3.43 -1.52
N ASN A 7 21.42 -2.37 -1.24
CA ASN A 7 20.94 -1.01 -1.41
C ASN A 7 20.70 -0.75 -2.91
N ARG A 8 19.52 -0.23 -3.25
CA ARG A 8 19.06 -0.03 -4.63
C ARG A 8 19.83 1.05 -5.39
N PHE A 9 20.49 1.98 -4.68
CA PHE A 9 21.22 3.10 -5.28
C PHE A 9 22.72 2.82 -5.37
N THR A 10 23.29 2.21 -4.32
CA THR A 10 24.75 2.00 -4.22
C THR A 10 25.18 0.58 -4.58
N GLY A 11 24.27 -0.40 -4.54
CA GLY A 11 24.59 -1.82 -4.72
C GLY A 11 25.28 -2.46 -3.51
N SER A 12 25.56 -1.69 -2.45
CA SER A 12 26.16 -2.19 -1.21
C SER A 12 25.24 -3.20 -0.52
N ILE A 13 25.82 -4.21 0.10
CA ILE A 13 25.07 -5.23 0.85
C ILE A 13 24.55 -4.59 2.14
N ILE A 14 23.23 -4.67 2.36
CA ILE A 14 22.56 -4.29 3.61
C ILE A 14 22.51 -5.51 4.53
N ILE A 15 22.03 -6.64 4.01
CA ILE A 15 21.93 -7.90 4.74
C ILE A 15 22.46 -9.02 3.84
N SER A 16 23.25 -9.93 4.41
CA SER A 16 23.64 -11.17 3.73
C SER A 16 23.62 -12.35 4.68
N GLY A 17 23.31 -13.53 4.15
CA GLY A 17 23.22 -14.75 4.93
C GLY A 17 22.71 -15.89 4.07
N ASP A 18 22.48 -17.05 4.66
CA ASP A 18 21.60 -18.03 4.03
C ASP A 18 20.13 -17.58 4.15
N TYR A 19 19.26 -18.22 3.36
CA TYR A 19 17.83 -17.88 3.32
C TYR A 19 17.19 -17.93 4.71
N ASP A 20 17.47 -18.98 5.48
CA ASP A 20 16.88 -19.19 6.81
C ASP A 20 17.34 -18.11 7.79
N SER A 21 18.61 -17.73 7.77
CA SER A 21 19.16 -16.67 8.62
C SER A 21 18.59 -15.29 8.28
N ILE A 22 18.37 -15.00 6.99
CA ILE A 22 17.73 -13.74 6.59
C ILE A 22 16.25 -13.75 6.95
N LYS A 23 15.55 -14.86 6.70
CA LYS A 23 14.15 -15.01 7.08
C LYS A 23 13.99 -14.85 8.60
N ASP A 24 14.83 -15.52 9.39
CA ASP A 24 14.88 -15.37 10.84
C ASP A 24 15.20 -13.93 11.26
N CYS A 25 16.14 -13.26 10.58
CA CYS A 25 16.50 -11.88 10.86
C CYS A 25 15.30 -10.95 10.66
N LEU A 26 14.57 -11.11 9.55
CA LEU A 26 13.36 -10.36 9.26
C LEU A 26 12.26 -10.70 10.27
N GLU A 27 12.02 -11.99 10.53
CA GLU A 27 10.93 -12.44 11.39
C GLU A 27 11.13 -12.14 12.89
N LYS A 28 12.39 -12.12 13.38
CA LYS A 28 12.71 -11.91 14.79
C LYS A 28 12.98 -10.44 15.13
N ASN A 29 13.48 -9.62 14.19
CA ASN A 29 13.69 -8.20 14.44
C ASN A 29 12.48 -7.36 14.06
N ARG A 30 11.70 -6.97 15.09
CA ARG A 30 10.82 -5.80 14.96
C ARG A 30 11.69 -4.58 14.69
N GLY A 31 11.62 -4.01 13.50
CA GLY A 31 12.46 -2.86 13.13
C GLY A 31 13.72 -3.20 12.34
N ALA A 32 13.69 -4.21 11.47
CA ALA A 32 14.76 -4.41 10.50
C ALA A 32 15.01 -3.12 9.69
N ASP A 33 16.29 -2.72 9.58
CA ASP A 33 16.71 -1.62 8.72
C ASP A 33 16.88 -2.15 7.29
N LEU A 34 15.89 -1.87 6.47
CA LEU A 34 15.80 -2.19 5.05
C LEU A 34 15.63 -0.92 4.22
N ARG A 35 16.10 0.21 4.76
CA ARG A 35 16.05 1.48 4.05
C ARG A 35 16.84 1.35 2.75
N ASP A 36 16.27 1.90 1.68
CA ASP A 36 16.81 1.82 0.32
C ASP A 36 17.00 0.38 -0.21
N ALA A 37 16.44 -0.65 0.43
CA ALA A 37 16.66 -2.03 0.00
C ALA A 37 16.06 -2.32 -1.37
N ASN A 38 16.78 -3.09 -2.19
CA ASN A 38 16.25 -3.69 -3.40
C ASN A 38 15.63 -5.05 -3.07
N LEU A 39 14.30 -5.06 -2.99
CA LEU A 39 13.44 -6.21 -2.71
C LEU A 39 12.47 -6.45 -3.88
N ARG A 40 12.83 -5.96 -5.08
CA ARG A 40 11.98 -6.05 -6.27
C ARG A 40 11.68 -7.50 -6.60
N GLY A 41 10.40 -7.85 -6.69
CA GLY A 41 9.93 -9.22 -6.96
C GLY A 41 10.25 -10.24 -5.86
N ALA A 42 10.67 -9.80 -4.67
CA ALA A 42 10.98 -10.71 -3.57
C ALA A 42 9.74 -11.46 -3.07
N ASP A 43 9.92 -12.71 -2.66
CA ASP A 43 8.88 -13.49 -1.96
C ASP A 43 9.00 -13.26 -0.45
N LEU A 44 8.10 -12.44 0.08
CA LEU A 44 8.00 -12.00 1.47
C LEU A 44 6.63 -12.37 2.06
N ARG A 45 6.01 -13.44 1.54
CA ARG A 45 4.73 -13.95 2.04
C ARG A 45 4.82 -14.28 3.53
N ASP A 46 3.81 -13.84 4.27
CA ASP A 46 3.67 -14.04 5.72
C ASP A 46 4.86 -13.53 6.55
N ALA A 47 5.75 -12.72 5.95
CA ALA A 47 6.92 -12.20 6.63
C ALA A 47 6.51 -11.24 7.75
N ASN A 48 7.14 -11.34 8.91
CA ASN A 48 6.99 -10.35 9.96
C ASN A 48 7.96 -9.19 9.69
N LEU A 49 7.45 -8.07 9.17
CA LEU A 49 8.17 -6.83 8.89
C LEU A 49 7.69 -5.69 9.81
N ARG A 50 7.13 -6.07 10.98
CA ARG A 50 6.48 -5.13 11.87
C ARG A 50 7.48 -4.11 12.39
N GLY A 51 7.21 -2.83 12.12
CA GLY A 51 8.07 -1.72 12.52
C GLY A 51 9.35 -1.57 11.70
N ALA A 52 9.58 -2.37 10.65
CA ALA A 52 10.75 -2.26 9.79
C ALA A 52 10.86 -0.86 9.15
N ASP A 53 12.09 -0.38 8.95
CA ASP A 53 12.36 0.78 8.09
C ASP A 53 12.54 0.27 6.66
N LEU A 54 11.52 0.50 5.82
CA LEU A 54 11.50 0.22 4.39
C LEU A 54 11.45 1.52 3.58
N GLY A 55 11.88 2.64 4.17
CA GLY A 55 11.91 3.93 3.52
C GLY A 55 12.71 3.87 2.22
N TYR A 56 12.16 4.42 1.13
CA TYR A 56 12.77 4.42 -0.20
C TYR A 56 13.07 3.02 -0.81
N ALA A 57 12.65 1.92 -0.18
CA ALA A 57 12.91 0.57 -0.69
C ALA A 57 12.24 0.32 -2.05
N ASP A 58 12.83 -0.53 -2.88
CA ASP A 58 12.19 -1.08 -4.08
C ASP A 58 11.51 -2.40 -3.75
N LEU A 59 10.18 -2.37 -3.63
CA LEU A 59 9.32 -3.54 -3.44
C LEU A 59 8.47 -3.81 -4.70
N GLY A 60 8.88 -3.30 -5.86
CA GLY A 60 8.10 -3.41 -7.09
C GLY A 60 7.84 -4.87 -7.45
N GLY A 61 6.56 -5.26 -7.57
CA GLY A 61 6.14 -6.63 -7.85
C GLY A 61 6.47 -7.65 -6.76
N ALA A 62 6.88 -7.22 -5.56
CA ALA A 62 7.14 -8.14 -4.44
C ALA A 62 5.85 -8.83 -3.98
N ASN A 63 5.98 -10.06 -3.50
CA ASN A 63 4.88 -10.80 -2.90
C ASN A 63 4.91 -10.62 -1.38
N LEU A 64 4.05 -9.75 -0.87
CA LEU A 64 3.89 -9.41 0.55
C LEU A 64 2.56 -9.95 1.10
N ARG A 65 1.96 -10.95 0.44
CA ARG A 65 0.67 -11.49 0.84
C ARG A 65 0.75 -12.02 2.28
N GLY A 66 -0.16 -11.58 3.15
CA GLY A 66 -0.21 -11.97 4.56
C GLY A 66 0.91 -11.38 5.45
N ALA A 67 1.81 -10.55 4.92
CA ALA A 67 2.93 -10.00 5.70
C ALA A 67 2.44 -9.06 6.83
N ASP A 68 3.11 -9.09 8.00
CA ASP A 68 2.88 -8.13 9.07
C ASP A 68 3.76 -6.89 8.85
N LEU A 69 3.20 -5.84 8.26
CA LEU A 69 3.83 -4.52 8.06
C LEU A 69 3.37 -3.50 9.12
N GLY A 70 2.78 -3.95 10.23
CA GLY A 70 2.24 -3.06 11.25
C GLY A 70 3.30 -2.09 11.77
N ARG A 71 3.02 -0.79 11.76
CA ARG A 71 3.96 0.28 12.16
C ARG A 71 5.26 0.38 11.33
N ALA A 72 5.38 -0.34 10.22
CA ALA A 72 6.54 -0.20 9.34
C ALA A 72 6.60 1.20 8.72
N ASP A 73 7.81 1.70 8.47
CA ASP A 73 8.03 2.91 7.70
C ASP A 73 8.19 2.55 6.22
N LEU A 74 7.22 2.90 5.39
CA LEU A 74 7.20 2.68 3.94
C LEU A 74 7.26 4.01 3.18
N ARG A 75 7.72 5.09 3.83
CA ARG A 75 7.76 6.40 3.18
C ARG A 75 8.65 6.37 1.95
N ASP A 76 8.18 6.96 0.85
CA ASP A 76 8.87 6.95 -0.44
C ASP A 76 9.17 5.56 -1.04
N ALA A 77 8.62 4.46 -0.47
CA ALA A 77 8.86 3.11 -0.96
C ALA A 77 8.16 2.87 -2.32
N TYR A 78 8.78 2.05 -3.18
CA TYR A 78 8.22 1.68 -4.48
C TYR A 78 7.52 0.32 -4.40
N LEU A 79 6.19 0.31 -4.28
CA LEU A 79 5.34 -0.88 -4.17
C LEU A 79 4.56 -1.18 -5.46
N GLY A 80 4.97 -0.61 -6.60
CA GLY A 80 4.24 -0.74 -7.84
C GLY A 80 4.10 -2.21 -8.27
N GLY A 81 2.86 -2.68 -8.45
CA GLY A 81 2.56 -4.08 -8.78
C GLY A 81 2.74 -5.09 -7.65
N ALA A 82 3.07 -4.66 -6.42
CA ALA A 82 3.26 -5.56 -5.29
C ALA A 82 1.95 -6.24 -4.86
N ASP A 83 2.04 -7.48 -4.38
CA ASP A 83 0.90 -8.21 -3.82
C ASP A 83 0.86 -8.03 -2.30
N LEU A 84 0.00 -7.15 -1.80
CA LEU A 84 -0.23 -6.85 -0.38
C LEU A 84 -1.53 -7.48 0.14
N ARG A 85 -2.10 -8.44 -0.58
CA ARG A 85 -3.37 -9.06 -0.15
C ARG A 85 -3.24 -9.65 1.24
N ASP A 86 -4.26 -9.48 2.07
CA ASP A 86 -4.29 -9.99 3.45
C ASP A 86 -3.15 -9.46 4.36
N ALA A 87 -2.35 -8.48 3.93
CA ALA A 87 -1.23 -7.94 4.71
C ALA A 87 -1.73 -7.03 5.86
N ASN A 88 -1.04 -7.02 7.00
CA ASN A 88 -1.36 -6.11 8.10
C ASN A 88 -0.59 -4.80 7.96
N LEU A 89 -1.26 -3.71 7.60
CA LEU A 89 -0.70 -2.36 7.47
C LEU A 89 -1.10 -1.43 8.63
N ARG A 90 -1.60 -1.97 9.75
CA ARG A 90 -2.06 -1.15 10.89
C ARG A 90 -0.94 -0.26 11.44
N GLY A 91 -1.10 1.05 11.25
CA GLY A 91 -0.15 2.06 11.70
C GLY A 91 1.12 2.19 10.84
N ALA A 92 1.18 1.53 9.69
CA ALA A 92 2.29 1.70 8.76
C ALA A 92 2.31 3.13 8.18
N TYR A 93 3.50 3.69 7.97
CA TYR A 93 3.70 5.02 7.40
C TYR A 93 3.92 4.91 5.89
N LEU A 94 2.89 5.21 5.10
CA LEU A 94 2.91 5.12 3.63
C LEU A 94 3.10 6.48 2.94
N GLY A 95 3.54 7.51 3.69
CA GLY A 95 3.71 8.86 3.17
C GLY A 95 4.60 8.84 1.93
N ASP A 96 4.08 9.31 0.81
CA ASP A 96 4.82 9.29 -0.44
C ASP A 96 5.24 7.90 -0.98
N ALA A 97 4.61 6.80 -0.56
CA ALA A 97 4.82 5.48 -1.18
C ALA A 97 4.16 5.38 -2.57
N ASN A 98 4.75 4.62 -3.50
CA ASN A 98 4.14 4.33 -4.80
C ASN A 98 3.41 2.99 -4.79
N LEU A 99 2.09 3.01 -4.69
CA LEU A 99 1.22 1.82 -4.69
C LEU A 99 0.57 1.53 -6.06
N ARG A 100 1.05 2.12 -7.15
CA ARG A 100 0.41 1.98 -8.47
C ARG A 100 0.34 0.51 -8.89
N GLY A 101 -0.88 0.00 -9.08
CA GLY A 101 -1.13 -1.39 -9.47
C GLY A 101 -0.81 -2.42 -8.38
N ALA A 102 -0.63 -2.01 -7.12
CA ALA A 102 -0.49 -2.94 -6.01
C ALA A 102 -1.84 -3.60 -5.69
N TYR A 103 -1.81 -4.88 -5.32
CA TYR A 103 -3.01 -5.63 -4.93
C TYR A 103 -3.21 -5.53 -3.43
N LEU A 104 -4.28 -4.88 -2.97
CA LEU A 104 -4.47 -4.54 -1.56
C LEU A 104 -5.68 -5.20 -0.91
N ARG A 105 -6.37 -6.08 -1.64
CA ARG A 105 -7.57 -6.76 -1.13
C ARG A 105 -7.30 -7.47 0.19
N GLY A 106 -8.08 -7.16 1.22
CA GLY A 106 -7.96 -7.73 2.56
C GLY A 106 -6.83 -7.15 3.41
N ALA A 107 -6.09 -6.15 2.93
CA ALA A 107 -5.02 -5.54 3.70
C ALA A 107 -5.60 -4.75 4.89
N GLU A 108 -5.25 -5.16 6.10
CA GLU A 108 -5.81 -4.58 7.33
C GLU A 108 -5.15 -3.26 7.70
N GLY A 109 -5.90 -2.34 8.31
CA GLY A 109 -5.35 -1.06 8.79
C GLY A 109 -5.08 -0.01 7.71
N TYR A 110 -5.10 -0.43 6.44
CA TYR A 110 -5.03 0.42 5.25
C TYR A 110 -6.30 1.26 5.06
N VAL A 111 -7.47 0.67 5.33
CA VAL A 111 -8.80 1.23 5.04
C VAL A 111 -9.29 2.30 6.02
N ASN A 112 -8.55 2.56 7.11
CA ASN A 112 -9.01 3.43 8.20
C ASN A 112 -8.26 4.77 8.31
N SER A 113 -7.20 5.00 7.55
CA SER A 113 -6.46 6.27 7.56
C SER A 113 -6.83 7.11 6.35
N HIS A 114 -7.54 8.19 6.63
CA HIS A 114 -7.92 9.24 5.71
C HIS A 114 -6.78 9.72 4.77
N GLU A 115 -5.54 9.75 5.28
CA GLU A 115 -4.32 10.13 4.56
C GLU A 115 -3.94 9.12 3.46
N VAL A 116 -4.18 7.83 3.69
CA VAL A 116 -3.87 6.77 2.73
C VAL A 116 -4.82 6.85 1.53
N PHE A 117 -6.11 7.13 1.75
CA PHE A 117 -7.05 7.44 0.67
C PHE A 117 -6.60 8.64 -0.18
N GLN A 118 -6.20 9.75 0.46
CA GLN A 118 -5.73 10.92 -0.27
C GLN A 118 -4.48 10.61 -1.10
N GLU A 119 -3.53 9.87 -0.52
CA GLU A 119 -2.26 9.59 -1.18
C GLU A 119 -2.39 8.61 -2.34
N ILE A 120 -3.29 7.63 -2.22
CA ILE A 120 -3.69 6.75 -3.33
C ILE A 120 -4.25 7.57 -4.48
N VAL A 121 -5.27 8.39 -4.24
CA VAL A 121 -5.94 9.15 -5.29
C VAL A 121 -4.95 10.15 -5.93
N ARG A 122 -4.11 10.79 -5.12
CA ARG A 122 -3.06 11.72 -5.59
C ARG A 122 -2.03 11.03 -6.50
N ARG A 123 -1.64 9.78 -6.18
CA ARG A 123 -0.54 9.08 -6.87
C ARG A 123 -0.95 8.11 -7.96
N GLN A 124 -2.20 7.64 -7.96
CA GLN A 124 -2.76 6.78 -9.01
C GLN A 124 -3.10 7.55 -10.32
N SER A 125 -2.59 8.78 -10.43
CA SER A 125 -2.64 9.71 -11.57
C SER A 125 -3.84 10.64 -11.56
N VAL A 126 -3.54 11.92 -11.35
CA VAL A 126 -4.47 13.06 -11.34
C VAL A 126 -5.10 13.32 -12.72
N SER A 127 -4.71 12.58 -13.76
CA SER A 127 -5.25 12.68 -15.12
C SER A 127 -6.51 11.84 -15.39
N VAL A 128 -6.97 11.03 -14.43
CA VAL A 128 -8.10 10.10 -14.64
C VAL A 128 -9.41 10.70 -14.13
N PHE A 129 -9.36 11.59 -13.15
CA PHE A 129 -10.54 12.24 -12.57
C PHE A 129 -10.73 13.64 -13.16
N SER A 130 -11.94 13.92 -13.60
CA SER A 130 -12.42 15.25 -13.95
C SER A 130 -12.45 16.19 -12.74
N GLU A 131 -12.54 17.51 -12.99
CA GLU A 131 -12.72 18.52 -11.94
C GLU A 131 -13.92 18.23 -11.01
N ALA A 132 -15.00 17.68 -11.57
CA ALA A 132 -16.19 17.31 -10.79
C ALA A 132 -15.90 16.13 -9.85
N GLU A 133 -15.14 15.14 -10.30
CA GLU A 133 -14.72 13.99 -9.51
C GLU A 133 -13.72 14.41 -8.43
N TRP A 134 -12.77 15.28 -8.76
CA TRP A 134 -11.88 15.87 -7.78
C TRP A 134 -12.60 16.70 -6.72
N SER A 135 -13.64 17.45 -7.10
CA SER A 135 -14.49 18.17 -6.15
C SER A 135 -15.26 17.21 -5.23
N ALA A 136 -15.75 16.09 -5.75
CA ALA A 136 -16.42 15.07 -4.95
C ALA A 136 -15.46 14.36 -3.99
N ILE A 137 -14.26 13.97 -4.47
CA ILE A 137 -13.18 13.42 -3.66
C ILE A 137 -12.81 14.41 -2.55
N ALA A 138 -12.62 15.70 -2.88
CA ALA A 138 -12.32 16.75 -1.93
C ALA A 138 -13.40 16.90 -0.84
N GLN A 139 -14.68 16.75 -1.19
CA GLN A 139 -15.76 16.83 -0.21
C GLN A 139 -15.82 15.62 0.73
N ILE A 140 -15.55 14.43 0.21
CA ILE A 140 -15.40 13.21 1.04
C ILE A 140 -14.25 13.41 2.02
N THR A 141 -13.14 13.97 1.51
CA THR A 141 -11.92 14.08 2.28
C THR A 141 -12.00 15.17 3.34
N ILE A 142 -12.44 16.37 2.98
CA ILE A 142 -12.50 17.53 3.88
C ILE A 142 -13.61 17.35 4.93
N HIS A 143 -14.77 16.82 4.54
CA HIS A 143 -15.95 16.81 5.41
C HIS A 143 -16.23 15.47 6.08
N ARG A 144 -15.37 14.45 5.88
CA ARG A 144 -15.57 13.08 6.41
C ARG A 144 -17.01 12.60 6.18
N LEU A 145 -17.55 12.86 5.00
CA LEU A 145 -18.95 12.57 4.71
C LEU A 145 -19.22 11.09 4.89
N CYS A 146 -20.31 10.76 5.58
CA CYS A 146 -20.76 9.38 5.68
C CYS A 146 -21.28 8.87 4.33
N TRP A 147 -21.28 7.54 4.16
CA TRP A 147 -21.64 6.87 2.91
C TRP A 147 -22.96 7.31 2.30
N ASP A 148 -23.98 7.52 3.12
CA ASP A 148 -25.30 7.91 2.65
C ASP A 148 -25.36 9.37 2.20
N SER A 149 -24.53 10.24 2.76
CA SER A 149 -24.38 11.63 2.31
C SER A 149 -23.69 11.71 0.96
N ILE A 150 -22.67 10.86 0.75
CA ILE A 150 -21.94 10.74 -0.51
C ILE A 150 -22.88 10.29 -1.64
N LYS A 151 -23.69 9.26 -1.39
CA LYS A 151 -24.70 8.75 -2.35
C LYS A 151 -25.69 9.81 -2.82
N LYS A 152 -26.24 10.57 -1.87
CA LYS A 152 -27.25 11.60 -2.18
C LYS A 152 -26.67 12.73 -3.00
N ARG A 153 -25.40 13.07 -2.75
CA ARG A 153 -24.78 14.27 -3.31
C ARG A 153 -24.08 14.03 -4.64
N PHE A 154 -23.56 12.82 -4.88
CA PHE A 154 -22.72 12.50 -6.06
C PHE A 154 -22.96 11.09 -6.66
N PRO A 155 -24.19 10.64 -6.94
CA PRO A 155 -24.46 9.23 -7.24
C PRO A 155 -23.72 8.68 -8.49
N ALA A 156 -23.68 9.45 -9.59
CA ALA A 156 -23.01 9.01 -10.84
C ALA A 156 -21.49 9.17 -10.78
N VAL A 157 -21.02 10.29 -10.23
CA VAL A 157 -19.60 10.64 -10.06
C VAL A 157 -18.90 9.61 -9.17
N MET A 158 -19.56 9.16 -8.11
CA MET A 158 -18.99 8.18 -7.18
C MET A 158 -18.88 6.78 -7.77
N PHE A 159 -19.82 6.38 -8.61
CA PHE A 159 -19.74 5.10 -9.29
C PHE A 159 -18.50 5.05 -10.18
N HIS A 160 -18.26 6.12 -10.96
CA HIS A 160 -17.07 6.21 -11.81
C HIS A 160 -15.77 6.27 -11.00
N ILE A 161 -15.74 7.07 -9.92
CA ILE A 161 -14.59 7.12 -9.00
C ILE A 161 -14.29 5.72 -8.45
N PHE A 162 -15.30 4.97 -8.03
CA PHE A 162 -15.10 3.63 -7.48
C PHE A 162 -14.69 2.60 -8.52
N GLU A 163 -15.18 2.67 -9.75
CA GLU A 163 -14.68 1.84 -10.84
C GLU A 163 -13.19 2.08 -11.08
N ILE A 164 -12.76 3.35 -11.15
CA ILE A 164 -11.34 3.69 -11.31
C ILE A 164 -10.53 3.18 -10.12
N LEU A 165 -11.03 3.38 -8.89
CA LEU A 165 -10.36 2.89 -7.69
C LEU A 165 -10.30 1.35 -7.64
N ALA A 166 -11.34 0.63 -8.05
CA ALA A 166 -11.27 -0.84 -8.11
C ALA A 166 -10.31 -1.34 -9.20
N LEU A 167 -10.29 -0.71 -10.39
CA LEU A 167 -9.27 -0.98 -11.40
C LEU A 167 -7.84 -0.74 -10.86
N ALA A 168 -7.72 0.13 -9.87
CA ALA A 168 -6.50 0.42 -9.13
C ALA A 168 -6.25 -0.48 -7.90
N GLY A 169 -7.10 -1.48 -7.66
CA GLY A 169 -6.97 -2.49 -6.59
C GLY A 169 -7.80 -2.23 -5.33
N PHE A 170 -8.73 -1.28 -5.35
CA PHE A 170 -9.60 -0.89 -4.21
C PHE A 170 -11.01 -1.50 -4.31
N ASP A 171 -11.09 -2.79 -4.64
CA ASP A 171 -12.35 -3.50 -4.96
C ASP A 171 -13.38 -3.48 -3.82
N GLU A 172 -12.92 -3.37 -2.57
CA GLU A 172 -13.76 -3.38 -1.37
C GLU A 172 -14.77 -2.24 -1.36
N TRP A 173 -14.42 -1.10 -1.94
CA TRP A 173 -15.29 0.07 -2.04
C TRP A 173 -16.43 -0.16 -3.01
N LEU A 174 -16.13 -0.85 -4.11
CA LEU A 174 -17.10 -1.27 -5.12
C LEU A 174 -18.02 -2.37 -4.57
N GLU A 175 -17.46 -3.33 -3.82
CA GLU A 175 -18.22 -4.36 -3.13
C GLU A 175 -19.15 -3.76 -2.07
N TYR A 176 -18.66 -2.84 -1.24
CA TYR A 176 -19.44 -2.13 -0.24
C TYR A 176 -20.55 -1.29 -0.89
N TRP A 177 -20.24 -0.55 -1.96
CA TRP A 177 -21.23 0.22 -2.71
C TRP A 177 -22.33 -0.67 -3.32
N SER A 178 -21.94 -1.81 -3.90
CA SER A 178 -22.88 -2.74 -4.54
C SER A 178 -23.90 -3.35 -3.55
N LYS A 179 -23.51 -3.50 -2.27
CA LYS A 179 -24.33 -4.07 -1.20
C LYS A 179 -25.36 -3.10 -0.61
N ILE A 180 -25.26 -1.81 -0.93
CA ILE A 180 -26.20 -0.79 -0.42
C ILE A 180 -27.16 -0.31 -1.51
N LYS A 181 -27.34 -1.13 -2.56
CA LYS A 181 -28.41 -1.00 -3.56
C LYS A 181 -29.74 -1.48 -3.00
#